data_AF-A0A7Y7NEC8-F1
#
_entry.id   AF-A0A7Y7NEC8-F1
#
_cell.length_a   1.000
_cell.length_b   1.000
_cell.length_c   1.000
_cell.angle_alpha   90.00
_cell.angle_beta   90.00
_cell.angle_gamma   90.00
#
_symmetry.space_group_name_H-M   'P 1'
#
loop_
_entity.id
_entity.type
_entity.pdbx_description
1 polymer ?
#
loop_
_entity_poly.entity_id
_entity_poly.type
_entity_poly.pdbx_seq_one_letter_code
_entity_poly.pdbx_strand_id
1 'polypeptide(L)'
;MRILTTTLLISENSESLSKISPPDITDTEQFSEQHRQWVQKAISNGEKQRERCWTESIAVGSIGFVEKTKVSLGIKGMGRRIEEQEADRCVLREEMNLMVLFLTP
;
A
#
# COMPACT_ATOMS: atom_id res chain seq x y z
N MET A 1 12.79 10.82 5.11
CA MET A 1 13.07 9.39 4.92
C MET A 1 12.50 9.01 3.57
N ARG A 2 13.36 8.61 2.64
CA ARG A 2 13.06 8.48 1.21
C ARG A 2 12.04 7.36 0.99
N ILE A 3 11.10 7.62 0.09
CA ILE A 3 10.04 6.73 -0.36
C ILE A 3 10.72 5.54 -1.07
N LEU A 4 10.91 4.43 -0.37
CA LEU A 4 11.60 3.23 -0.88
C LEU A 4 10.64 2.06 -1.17
N THR A 5 9.34 2.30 -1.19
CA THR A 5 8.33 1.21 -1.27
C THR A 5 7.72 1.00 -2.66
N THR A 6 8.25 1.64 -3.71
CA THR A 6 7.80 1.39 -5.10
C THR A 6 8.68 0.37 -5.85
N THR A 7 9.65 -0.26 -5.19
CA THR A 7 10.56 -1.20 -5.89
C THR A 7 10.21 -2.68 -5.63
N LEU A 8 9.50 -3.02 -4.55
CA LEU A 8 9.32 -4.43 -4.16
C LEU A 8 8.14 -5.15 -4.83
N LEU A 9 7.15 -4.44 -5.36
CA LEU A 9 6.08 -5.06 -6.17
C LEU A 9 6.51 -5.32 -7.63
N ILE A 10 7.73 -4.92 -8.01
CA ILE A 10 8.26 -5.14 -9.36
C ILE A 10 9.11 -6.43 -9.42
N SER A 11 9.63 -6.93 -8.29
CA SER A 11 10.58 -8.07 -8.31
C SER A 11 9.92 -9.41 -8.63
N GLU A 12 8.71 -9.67 -8.13
CA GLU A 12 8.00 -10.93 -8.41
C GLU A 12 7.40 -11.00 -9.83
N ASN A 13 7.41 -9.89 -10.59
CA ASN A 13 6.92 -9.86 -11.97
C ASN A 13 8.06 -9.69 -13.00
N SER A 14 9.32 -9.75 -12.57
CA SER A 14 10.50 -9.43 -13.37
C SER A 14 10.69 -10.29 -14.64
N GLU A 15 10.30 -11.56 -14.62
CA GLU A 15 10.37 -12.42 -15.81
C GLU A 15 9.31 -12.05 -16.86
N SER A 16 8.10 -11.66 -16.42
CA SER A 16 7.03 -11.19 -17.30
C SER A 16 7.29 -9.79 -17.87
N LEU A 17 8.03 -8.95 -17.15
CA LEU A 17 8.35 -7.56 -17.55
C LEU A 17 9.43 -7.47 -18.65
N SER A 18 10.25 -8.50 -18.84
CA SER A 18 11.23 -8.55 -19.96
C SER A 18 10.57 -8.52 -21.34
N LYS A 19 9.32 -9.00 -21.45
CA LYS A 19 8.50 -8.97 -22.67
C LYS A 19 7.76 -7.65 -22.88
N ILE A 20 7.78 -6.77 -21.87
CA ILE A 20 7.10 -5.47 -21.89
C ILE A 20 8.12 -4.33 -21.93
N SER A 21 9.43 -4.60 -21.95
CA SER A 21 10.45 -3.57 -22.17
C SER A 21 10.21 -2.93 -23.53
N PRO A 22 9.68 -1.70 -23.60
CA PRO A 22 9.43 -1.09 -24.89
C PRO A 22 10.80 -0.75 -25.50
N PRO A 23 10.97 -0.88 -26.82
CA PRO A 23 12.15 -0.36 -27.48
C PRO A 23 12.32 1.11 -27.08
N ASP A 24 13.49 1.42 -26.53
CA ASP A 24 14.02 2.75 -26.21
C ASP A 24 12.98 3.89 -26.29
N ILE A 25 12.25 4.14 -25.19
CA ILE A 25 11.23 5.19 -25.13
C ILE A 25 11.95 6.54 -25.06
N THR A 26 12.45 6.99 -26.20
CA THR A 26 12.98 8.35 -26.41
C THR A 26 11.85 9.36 -26.60
N ASP A 27 10.62 8.90 -26.84
CA ASP A 27 9.44 9.72 -27.07
C ASP A 27 8.63 9.93 -25.78
N THR A 28 8.87 11.08 -25.14
CA THR A 28 8.21 11.50 -23.90
C THR A 28 6.69 11.68 -24.09
N GLU A 29 6.24 11.98 -25.31
CA GLU A 29 4.81 12.20 -25.59
C GLU A 29 4.03 10.88 -25.57
N GLN A 30 4.60 9.81 -26.12
CA GLN A 30 3.97 8.48 -26.09
C GLN A 30 3.85 7.94 -24.66
N PHE A 31 4.88 8.13 -23.82
CA PHE A 31 4.82 7.74 -22.41
C PHE A 31 3.72 8.52 -21.66
N SER A 32 3.65 9.83 -21.88
CA SER A 32 2.64 10.69 -21.26
C SER A 32 1.22 10.23 -21.62
N GLU A 33 0.98 9.91 -22.90
CA GLU A 33 -0.31 9.44 -23.38
C GLU A 33 -0.69 8.08 -22.78
N GLN A 34 0.23 7.12 -22.78
CA GLN A 34 0.00 5.80 -22.19
C GLN A 34 -0.27 5.88 -20.69
N HIS A 35 0.51 6.68 -19.96
CA HIS A 35 0.30 6.91 -18.53
C HIS A 35 -1.08 7.53 -18.26
N ARG A 36 -1.48 8.54 -19.05
CA ARG A 36 -2.81 9.15 -18.96
C ARG A 36 -3.92 8.12 -19.16
N GLN A 37 -3.79 7.26 -20.17
CA GLN A 37 -4.78 6.21 -20.44
C GLN A 37 -4.86 5.18 -19.30
N TRP A 38 -3.73 4.81 -18.70
CA TRP A 38 -3.72 3.90 -17.55
C TRP A 38 -4.41 4.49 -16.33
N VAL A 39 -4.14 5.77 -16.04
CA VAL A 39 -4.80 6.50 -14.96
C VAL A 39 -6.30 6.60 -15.24
N GLN A 40 -6.69 6.99 -16.45
CA GLN A 40 -8.10 7.13 -16.82
C GLN A 40 -8.85 5.80 -16.72
N LYS A 41 -8.26 4.70 -17.19
CA LYS A 41 -8.83 3.36 -17.09
C LYS A 41 -8.95 2.91 -15.63
N ALA A 42 -7.93 3.14 -14.83
CA ALA A 42 -7.92 2.82 -13.41
C ALA A 42 -9.03 3.55 -12.63
N ILE A 43 -9.29 4.81 -12.95
CA ILE A 43 -10.34 5.63 -12.31
C ILE A 43 -11.73 5.22 -12.84
N SER A 44 -11.86 5.05 -14.16
CA SER A 44 -13.17 4.80 -14.80
C SER A 44 -13.76 3.44 -14.46
N ASN A 45 -12.93 2.43 -14.21
CA ASN A 45 -13.39 1.09 -13.85
C ASN A 45 -14.09 1.04 -12.47
N GLY A 46 -13.90 2.02 -11.59
CA GLY A 46 -14.49 2.04 -10.25
C GLY A 46 -14.00 0.92 -9.30
N GLU A 47 -13.28 -0.07 -9.82
CA GLU A 47 -12.68 -1.21 -9.11
C GLU A 47 -11.54 -0.80 -8.18
N LYS A 48 -10.85 0.32 -8.47
CA LYS A 48 -9.74 0.83 -7.66
C LYS A 48 -10.21 1.88 -6.66
N GLN A 49 -11.16 1.51 -5.82
CA GLN A 49 -11.53 2.33 -4.67
C GLN A 49 -10.36 2.46 -3.69
N ARG A 50 -10.37 3.53 -2.88
CA ARG A 50 -9.43 3.69 -1.78
C ARG A 50 -9.52 2.46 -0.86
N GLU A 51 -8.48 1.64 -0.84
CA GLU A 51 -8.35 0.60 0.18
C GLU A 51 -7.96 1.25 1.51
N ARG A 52 -8.80 1.05 2.53
CA ARG A 52 -8.58 1.60 3.87
C ARG A 52 -7.28 1.14 4.51
N CYS A 53 -6.79 -0.05 4.16
CA CYS A 53 -5.56 -0.60 4.71
C CYS A 53 -4.34 0.32 4.46
N TRP A 54 -4.24 0.95 3.29
CA TRP A 54 -3.11 1.81 2.93
C TRP A 54 -3.10 3.17 3.61
N THR A 55 -4.24 3.58 4.18
CA THR A 55 -4.47 4.96 4.61
C THR A 55 -4.88 5.09 6.07
N GLU A 56 -5.36 4.00 6.68
CA GLU A 56 -5.84 3.94 8.07
C GLU A 56 -5.03 2.95 8.92
N SER A 57 -3.92 2.44 8.38
CA SER A 57 -3.07 1.46 9.07
C SER A 57 -1.65 1.96 9.20
N ILE A 58 -0.98 1.52 10.27
CA ILE A 58 0.40 1.88 10.57
C ILE A 58 1.37 0.98 9.80
N ALA A 59 0.98 -0.28 9.61
CA ALA A 59 1.74 -1.26 8.86
C ALA A 59 0.79 -2.24 8.18
N VAL A 60 1.14 -2.65 6.96
CA VAL A 60 0.43 -3.65 6.15
C VAL A 60 1.50 -4.58 5.57
N GLY A 61 1.36 -5.89 5.73
CA GLY A 61 2.33 -6.86 5.21
C GLY A 61 2.20 -8.23 5.86
N SER A 62 3.25 -9.04 5.81
CA SER A 62 3.26 -10.34 6.50
C SER A 62 3.22 -10.19 8.03
N ILE A 63 2.75 -11.21 8.74
CA ILE A 63 2.69 -11.18 10.21
C ILE A 63 4.03 -10.79 10.84
N GLY A 64 5.15 -11.36 10.38
CA GLY A 64 6.47 -11.03 10.91
C GLY A 64 6.90 -9.58 10.68
N PHE A 65 6.51 -8.98 9.56
CA PHE A 65 6.75 -7.54 9.31
C PHE A 65 5.91 -6.67 10.27
N VAL A 66 4.65 -7.04 10.45
CA VAL A 66 3.69 -6.29 11.27
C VAL A 66 4.05 -6.39 12.76
N GLU A 67 4.42 -7.57 13.24
CA GLU A 67 4.92 -7.79 14.60
C GLU A 67 6.22 -7.03 14.86
N LYS A 68 7.19 -7.11 13.95
CA LYS A 68 8.44 -6.35 14.06
C LYS A 68 8.17 -4.85 14.15
N THR A 69 7.25 -4.34 13.33
CA THR A 69 6.83 -2.94 13.39
C THR A 69 6.17 -2.60 14.73
N LYS A 70 5.28 -3.46 15.23
CA LYS A 70 4.63 -3.28 16.54
C LYS A 70 5.64 -3.25 17.69
N VAL A 71 6.64 -4.14 17.68
CA VAL A 71 7.73 -4.17 18.67
C VAL A 71 8.59 -2.91 18.58
N SER A 72 8.92 -2.45 17.36
CA SER A 72 9.70 -1.22 17.12
C SER A 72 9.00 0.04 17.67
N LEU A 73 7.66 0.05 17.72
CA LEU A 73 6.88 1.15 18.33
C LEU A 73 6.95 1.17 19.86
N GLY A 74 7.47 0.11 20.50
CA GLY A 74 7.62 0.02 21.95
C GLY A 74 6.29 0.25 22.69
N ILE A 75 6.30 1.16 23.67
CA ILE A 75 5.11 1.53 24.46
C ILE A 75 3.95 1.99 23.55
N LYS A 76 4.24 2.69 22.44
CA LYS A 76 3.22 3.16 21.50
C LYS A 76 2.56 2.01 20.72
N GLY A 77 3.18 0.84 20.66
CA GLY A 77 2.65 -0.36 19.99
C GLY A 77 1.84 -1.29 20.91
N MET A 78 1.94 -1.14 22.23
CA MET A 78 1.43 -2.12 23.21
C MET A 78 -0.10 -2.30 23.16
N GLY A 79 -0.86 -1.23 22.94
CA GLY A 79 -2.33 -1.26 22.82
C GLY A 79 -2.86 -1.52 21.39
N ARG A 80 -1.98 -1.66 20.40
CA ARG A 80 -2.39 -1.75 18.99
C ARG A 80 -2.66 -3.20 18.58
N ARG A 81 -3.78 -3.44 17.90
CA ARG A 81 -4.18 -4.76 17.41
C ARG A 81 -3.64 -5.04 16.02
N ILE A 82 -3.28 -6.31 15.78
CA ILE A 82 -2.97 -6.83 14.46
C ILE A 82 -4.24 -7.51 13.96
N GLU A 83 -4.69 -7.15 12.77
CA GLU A 83 -5.81 -7.78 12.08
C GLU A 83 -5.29 -8.57 10.88
N GLU A 84 -5.70 -9.83 10.77
CA GLU A 84 -5.53 -10.61 9.56
C GLU A 84 -6.60 -10.22 8.54
N GLN A 85 -6.20 -10.03 7.29
CA GLN A 85 -7.05 -9.72 6.15
C GLN A 85 -6.90 -10.79 5.07
N GLU A 86 -7.70 -10.65 4.03
CA GLU A 86 -7.65 -11.51 2.84
C GLU A 86 -6.24 -11.55 2.22
N ALA A 87 -5.93 -12.67 1.56
CA ALA A 87 -4.66 -12.94 0.90
C ALA A 87 -3.42 -12.89 1.83
N ASP A 88 -3.52 -13.51 3.02
CA ASP A 88 -2.44 -13.67 4.00
C ASP A 88 -1.79 -12.35 4.47
N ARG A 89 -2.54 -11.25 4.37
CA ARG A 89 -2.07 -9.90 4.71
C ARG A 89 -2.46 -9.57 6.15
N CYS A 90 -1.47 -9.16 6.95
CA CYS A 90 -1.68 -8.64 8.29
C CYS A 90 -1.63 -7.10 8.29
N VAL A 91 -2.39 -6.50 9.19
CA VAL A 91 -2.52 -5.04 9.30
C VAL A 91 -2.44 -4.60 10.76
N LEU A 92 -1.52 -3.69 11.07
CA LEU A 92 -1.44 -3.02 12.36
C LEU A 92 -2.26 -1.74 12.31
N ARG A 93 -3.34 -1.69 13.11
CA ARG A 93 -4.22 -0.51 13.15
C ARG A 93 -3.93 0.40 14.33
N GLU A 94 -4.35 1.66 14.17
CA GLU A 94 -4.36 2.61 15.27
C GLU A 94 -5.28 2.12 16.39
N GLU A 95 -4.91 2.47 17.61
CA GLU A 95 -5.74 2.21 18.78
C GLU A 95 -7.05 2.99 18.60
N MET A 96 -8.19 2.31 18.70
CA MET A 96 -9.47 3.01 18.80
C MET A 96 -9.43 3.77 20.12
N ASN A 97 -9.13 5.06 20.05
CA ASN A 97 -9.22 5.90 21.23
C ASN A 97 -10.69 5.93 21.66
N LEU A 98 -11.06 5.12 22.65
CA LEU A 98 -12.43 5.08 23.17
C LEU A 98 -12.89 6.48 23.65
N MET A 99 -11.96 7.39 23.98
CA MET A 99 -12.31 8.78 24.29
C MET A 99 -12.86 9.58 23.10
N VAL A 100 -12.54 9.27 21.83
CA VAL A 100 -13.16 10.01 20.71
C VAL A 100 -14.61 9.63 20.48
N LEU A 101 -15.05 8.43 20.88
CA LEU A 101 -16.44 7.98 20.72
C LEU A 101 -17.43 8.67 21.68
N PHE A 102 -16.93 9.29 22.76
CA PHE A 102 -17.75 10.04 23.72
C PHE A 102 -17.62 11.57 23.58
N LEU A 103 -16.77 12.05 22.67
CA LEU A 103 -16.46 13.49 22.52
C LEU A 103 -16.72 14.05 21.11
N THR A 104 -17.16 13.24 20.15
CA THR A 104 -17.73 13.74 18.90
C THR A 104 -19.22 14.08 19.14
N PRO A 105 -19.64 15.35 19.03
CA PRO A 105 -21.02 15.78 19.28
C PRO A 105 -22.02 15.22 18.26
#